data_AF-A0A7J3W8L9-F1
#
_entry.id   AF-A0A7J3W8L9-F1
#
_cell.length_a   1.000
_cell.length_b   1.000
_cell.length_c   1.000
_cell.angle_alpha   90.00
_cell.angle_beta   90.00
_cell.angle_gamma   90.00
#
_symmetry.space_group_name_H-M   'P 1'
#
loop_
_entity.id
_entity.type
_entity.pdbx_description
1 polymer ?
#
loop_
_entity_poly.entity_id
_entity_poly.type
_entity_poly.pdbx_seq_one_letter_code
_entity_poly.pdbx_strand_id
1 'polypeptide(L)'
;NIHGELLSPEDAKSKPLEVAAANWYASGWLVSKLSKDCLLVDTGSTSTSLVPVLNGKVAAKGFNDLEKLMKGELVYTGALRTNVAAIVSHIPIRGILTPVSSEFFAQSGDVHIILGHISPEEYTVDTPDGRGTSKVEAAARLARVVCADLDILTMEEVNSIASYVYEAQLHQIIEALERLFKNFNVDFRDKPAYTAGVGGEFLAGKALTLYGFRNIKPISHFVGLKAAKALPSYALALMAVEFLEGREPRNWMRS
;
A
#
# COMPACT_ATOMS: atom_id res chain seq x y z
N ASN A 1 -7.21 14.86 -13.28
CA ASN A 1 -5.98 14.42 -13.96
C ASN A 1 -4.83 14.43 -12.96
N ILE A 2 -3.62 14.05 -13.38
CA ILE A 2 -2.40 14.10 -12.57
C ILE A 2 -2.01 15.50 -12.05
N HIS A 3 -2.65 16.56 -12.55
CA HIS A 3 -2.46 17.94 -12.08
C HIS A 3 -3.52 18.39 -11.07
N GLY A 4 -4.46 17.51 -10.70
CA GLY A 4 -5.52 17.83 -9.76
C GLY A 4 -6.74 18.54 -10.35
N GLU A 5 -6.86 18.57 -11.67
CA GLU A 5 -7.98 19.19 -12.37
C GLU A 5 -9.06 18.15 -12.70
N LEU A 6 -10.32 18.55 -12.62
CA LEU A 6 -11.43 17.75 -13.14
C LEU A 6 -11.56 18.02 -14.64
N LEU A 7 -11.52 16.94 -15.43
CA LEU A 7 -11.64 17.00 -16.88
C LEU A 7 -13.04 16.60 -17.33
N SER A 8 -13.49 17.16 -18.45
CA SER A 8 -14.68 16.65 -19.14
C SER A 8 -14.43 15.23 -19.66
N PRO A 9 -15.49 14.42 -19.92
CA PRO A 9 -15.32 13.11 -20.52
C PRO A 9 -14.62 13.13 -21.88
N GLU A 10 -14.79 14.21 -22.66
CA GLU A 10 -14.15 14.40 -23.97
C GLU A 10 -12.65 14.66 -23.81
N ASP A 11 -12.27 15.57 -22.90
CA ASP A 11 -10.87 15.85 -22.59
C ASP A 11 -10.16 14.64 -21.99
N ALA A 12 -10.84 13.91 -21.10
CA ALA A 12 -10.32 12.68 -20.50
C ALA A 12 -10.00 11.61 -21.55
N LYS A 13 -10.85 11.46 -22.58
CA LYS A 13 -10.59 10.54 -23.71
C LYS A 13 -9.39 10.96 -24.54
N SER A 14 -9.14 12.27 -24.65
CA SER A 14 -7.98 12.80 -25.39
C SER A 14 -6.66 12.64 -24.62
N LYS A 15 -6.71 12.44 -23.30
CA LYS A 15 -5.56 12.36 -22.39
C LYS A 15 -5.65 11.16 -21.42
N PRO A 16 -5.78 9.92 -21.91
CA PRO A 16 -6.07 8.76 -21.06
C PRO A 16 -5.00 8.49 -20.01
N LEU A 17 -3.72 8.75 -20.33
CA LEU A 17 -2.60 8.56 -19.40
C LEU A 17 -2.66 9.52 -18.20
N GLU A 18 -3.06 10.78 -18.42
CA GLU A 18 -3.20 11.77 -17.35
C GLU A 18 -4.37 11.47 -16.40
N VAL A 19 -5.34 10.66 -16.83
CA VAL A 19 -6.50 10.27 -16.03
C VAL A 19 -6.24 8.96 -15.28
N ALA A 20 -5.71 7.95 -15.98
CA ALA A 20 -5.41 6.64 -15.40
C ALA A 20 -4.44 6.74 -14.21
N ALA A 21 -3.49 7.67 -14.30
CA ALA A 21 -2.48 7.87 -13.28
C ALA A 21 -2.92 8.87 -12.18
N ALA A 22 -4.19 9.24 -12.00
CA ALA A 22 -4.59 10.34 -11.10
C ALA A 22 -5.22 9.94 -9.75
N ASN A 23 -5.50 8.65 -9.52
CA ASN A 23 -6.21 8.15 -8.34
C ASN A 23 -5.57 8.57 -6.98
N TRP A 24 -4.23 8.58 -6.89
CA TRP A 24 -3.49 8.99 -5.70
C TRP A 24 -3.57 10.50 -5.42
N TYR A 25 -3.75 11.33 -6.46
CA TYR A 25 -3.82 12.78 -6.28
C TYR A 25 -5.05 13.15 -5.45
N ALA A 26 -6.19 12.51 -5.75
CA ALA A 26 -7.42 12.75 -5.00
C ALA A 26 -7.26 12.43 -3.51
N SER A 27 -6.65 11.28 -3.20
CA SER A 27 -6.36 10.91 -1.82
C SER A 27 -5.39 11.89 -1.14
N GLY A 28 -4.36 12.35 -1.86
CA GLY A 28 -3.43 13.39 -1.39
C GLY A 28 -4.13 14.73 -1.10
N TRP A 29 -5.01 15.16 -1.99
CA TRP A 29 -5.83 16.36 -1.79
C TRP A 29 -6.71 16.23 -0.55
N LEU A 30 -7.30 15.05 -0.31
CA LEU A 30 -8.16 14.84 0.86
C LEU A 30 -7.37 14.99 2.17
N VAL A 31 -6.18 14.38 2.27
CA VAL A 31 -5.34 14.53 3.47
C VAL A 31 -4.75 15.94 3.61
N SER A 32 -4.66 16.71 2.52
CA SER A 32 -4.23 18.11 2.58
C SER A 32 -5.24 19.02 3.26
N LYS A 33 -6.52 18.62 3.28
CA LYS A 33 -7.57 19.27 4.09
C LYS A 33 -7.43 18.96 5.59
N LEU A 34 -6.79 17.86 5.95
CA LEU A 34 -6.54 17.47 7.36
C LEU A 34 -5.27 18.11 7.92
N SER A 35 -4.22 18.26 7.11
CA SER A 35 -2.93 18.81 7.52
C SER A 35 -2.19 19.43 6.35
N LYS A 36 -1.61 20.61 6.57
CA LYS A 36 -0.87 21.33 5.52
C LYS A 36 0.41 20.61 5.10
N ASP A 37 1.10 19.99 6.04
CA ASP A 37 2.27 19.16 5.78
C ASP A 37 2.00 17.77 6.34
N CYS A 38 1.97 16.75 5.49
CA CYS A 38 1.74 15.37 5.89
C CYS A 38 2.22 14.39 4.81
N LEU A 39 2.18 13.10 5.14
CA LEU A 39 2.38 12.01 4.18
C LEU A 39 1.16 11.09 4.22
N LEU A 40 0.59 10.77 3.06
CA LEU A 40 -0.34 9.65 2.95
C LEU A 40 0.42 8.41 2.45
N VAL A 41 0.21 7.27 3.12
CA VAL A 41 0.65 5.96 2.64
C VAL A 41 -0.58 5.07 2.47
N ASP A 42 -0.93 4.80 1.22
CA ASP A 42 -2.10 3.99 0.84
C ASP A 42 -1.64 2.63 0.31
N THR A 43 -1.84 1.59 1.11
CA THR A 43 -1.46 0.22 0.75
C THR A 43 -2.70 -0.57 0.36
N GLY A 44 -2.87 -0.73 -0.96
CA GLY A 44 -3.90 -1.56 -1.55
C GLY A 44 -3.52 -3.05 -1.56
N SER A 45 -4.30 -3.83 -2.31
CA SER A 45 -4.02 -5.26 -2.50
C SER A 45 -2.74 -5.53 -3.30
N THR A 46 -2.36 -4.62 -4.19
CA THR A 46 -1.28 -4.83 -5.19
C THR A 46 -0.08 -3.92 -4.99
N SER A 47 -0.31 -2.68 -4.56
CA SER A 47 0.70 -1.64 -4.50
C SER A 47 0.51 -0.74 -3.29
N THR A 48 1.58 -0.01 -2.96
CA THR A 48 1.62 1.02 -1.93
C THR A 48 1.98 2.35 -2.58
N SER A 49 1.15 3.36 -2.38
CA SER A 49 1.38 4.73 -2.86
C SER A 49 1.81 5.63 -1.71
N LEU A 50 2.83 6.45 -1.93
CA LEU A 50 3.36 7.41 -0.96
C LEU A 50 3.13 8.81 -1.51
N VAL A 51 2.22 9.56 -0.90
CA VAL A 51 1.76 10.85 -1.43
C VAL A 51 2.11 11.96 -0.43
N PRO A 52 3.21 12.69 -0.66
CA PRO A 52 3.59 13.80 0.20
C PRO A 52 2.66 15.00 -0.04
N VAL A 53 2.38 15.73 1.03
CA VAL A 53 1.65 17.00 1.01
C VAL A 53 2.49 18.06 1.71
N LEU A 54 2.64 19.22 1.09
CA LEU A 54 3.34 20.38 1.65
C LEU A 54 2.54 21.65 1.40
N ASN A 55 2.46 22.51 2.41
CA ASN A 55 1.72 23.78 2.33
C ASN A 55 0.27 23.62 1.83
N GLY A 56 -0.39 22.51 2.18
CA GLY A 56 -1.77 22.19 1.82
C GLY A 56 -1.97 21.70 0.39
N LYS A 57 -0.88 21.41 -0.34
CA LYS A 57 -0.92 20.92 -1.72
C LYS A 57 -0.21 19.57 -1.84
N VAL A 58 -0.71 18.73 -2.73
CA VAL A 58 -0.04 17.49 -3.12
C VAL A 58 1.32 17.84 -3.73
N ALA A 59 2.38 17.27 -3.15
CA ALA A 59 3.76 17.59 -3.46
C ALA A 59 4.48 16.46 -4.21
N ALA A 60 3.74 15.43 -4.63
CA ALA A 60 4.26 14.36 -5.47
C ALA A 60 4.81 14.94 -6.78
N LYS A 61 5.94 14.41 -7.23
CA LYS A 61 6.69 14.86 -8.39
C LYS A 61 6.51 13.92 -9.58
N GLY A 62 6.09 12.67 -9.39
CA GLY A 62 5.92 11.67 -10.43
C GLY A 62 4.59 11.80 -11.17
N PHE A 63 4.67 12.03 -12.49
CA PHE A 63 3.49 12.26 -13.34
C PHE A 63 2.98 10.99 -14.04
N ASN A 64 3.76 9.92 -14.01
CA ASN A 64 3.41 8.59 -14.51
C ASN A 64 4.03 7.52 -13.60
N ASP A 65 3.66 6.26 -13.78
CA ASP A 65 4.06 5.20 -12.85
C ASP A 65 5.58 4.94 -12.85
N LEU A 66 6.25 5.07 -14.00
CA LEU A 66 7.71 4.97 -14.08
C LEU A 66 8.37 6.03 -13.20
N GLU A 67 7.96 7.29 -13.35
CA GLU A 67 8.50 8.37 -12.53
C GLU A 67 8.21 8.20 -11.06
N LYS A 68 7.01 7.74 -10.69
CA LYS A 68 6.67 7.48 -9.29
C LYS A 68 7.52 6.38 -8.70
N LEU A 69 7.77 5.29 -9.44
CA LEU A 69 8.69 4.23 -9.02
C LEU A 69 10.11 4.78 -8.77
N MET A 70 10.62 5.59 -9.71
CA MET A 70 11.93 6.23 -9.60
C MET A 70 12.02 7.18 -8.39
N LYS A 71 10.94 7.88 -8.08
CA LYS A 71 10.87 8.90 -7.01
C LYS A 71 10.47 8.33 -5.65
N GLY A 72 10.11 7.04 -5.56
CA GLY A 72 9.64 6.41 -4.31
C GLY A 72 8.19 6.75 -3.94
N GLU A 73 7.40 7.23 -4.89
CA GLU A 73 5.97 7.57 -4.71
C GLU A 73 5.04 6.38 -4.97
N LEU A 74 5.56 5.32 -5.59
CA LEU A 74 4.86 4.06 -5.85
C LEU A 74 5.80 2.89 -5.56
N VAL A 75 5.26 1.86 -4.91
CA VAL A 75 5.92 0.57 -4.68
C VAL A 75 4.97 -0.53 -5.10
N TYR A 76 5.43 -1.48 -5.92
CA TYR A 76 4.65 -2.65 -6.33
C TYR A 76 4.66 -3.76 -5.26
N THR A 77 4.26 -3.38 -4.06
CA THR A 77 4.03 -4.28 -2.94
C THR A 77 2.73 -3.91 -2.25
N GLY A 78 1.87 -4.90 -2.04
CA GLY A 78 0.55 -4.72 -1.47
C GLY A 78 0.13 -5.88 -0.59
N ALA A 79 -1.02 -5.74 0.04
CA ALA A 79 -1.46 -6.64 1.10
C ALA A 79 -1.92 -8.03 0.62
N LEU A 80 -2.20 -8.26 -0.66
CA LEU A 80 -2.83 -9.53 -1.08
C LEU A 80 -2.17 -10.19 -2.30
N ARG A 81 -1.77 -9.39 -3.31
CA ARG A 81 -1.49 -9.87 -4.67
C ARG A 81 -0.01 -9.98 -5.03
N THR A 82 0.90 -9.60 -4.15
CA THR A 82 2.33 -9.54 -4.50
C THR A 82 2.92 -10.94 -4.45
N ASN A 83 3.42 -11.45 -5.59
CA ASN A 83 4.15 -12.72 -5.62
C ASN A 83 5.31 -12.67 -4.62
N VAL A 84 5.46 -13.69 -3.76
CA VAL A 84 6.55 -13.77 -2.77
C VAL A 84 7.93 -13.65 -3.45
N ALA A 85 8.11 -14.20 -4.64
CA ALA A 85 9.36 -14.08 -5.40
C ALA A 85 9.67 -12.64 -5.86
N ALA A 86 8.69 -11.74 -5.88
CA ALA A 86 8.90 -10.30 -6.11
C ALA A 86 9.24 -9.53 -4.83
N ILE A 87 9.11 -10.16 -3.66
CA ILE A 87 9.45 -9.58 -2.35
C ILE A 87 10.86 -10.00 -1.94
N VAL A 88 11.18 -11.29 -2.08
CA VAL A 88 12.46 -11.88 -1.69
C VAL A 88 13.00 -12.79 -2.78
N SER A 89 14.32 -12.84 -2.94
CA SER A 89 15.00 -13.82 -3.80
C SER A 89 15.55 -15.02 -3.02
N HIS A 90 15.73 -14.87 -1.70
CA HIS A 90 16.25 -15.90 -0.81
C HIS A 90 15.58 -15.81 0.57
N ILE A 91 15.42 -16.95 1.24
CA ILE A 91 14.86 -17.07 2.59
C ILE A 91 15.76 -17.96 3.44
N PRO A 92 16.10 -17.59 4.70
CA PRO A 92 16.85 -18.46 5.60
C PRO A 92 15.99 -19.65 6.04
N ILE A 93 16.44 -20.87 5.73
CA ILE A 93 15.86 -22.13 6.16
C ILE A 93 16.90 -22.89 6.97
N ARG A 94 16.62 -23.16 8.25
CA ARG A 94 17.55 -23.87 9.16
C ARG A 94 18.97 -23.27 9.17
N GLY A 95 19.06 -21.93 9.08
CA GLY A 95 20.32 -21.18 9.05
C GLY A 95 21.00 -21.08 7.69
N ILE A 96 20.44 -21.69 6.63
CA ILE A 96 20.99 -21.63 5.27
C ILE A 96 20.14 -20.66 4.44
N LEU A 97 20.79 -19.68 3.80
CA LEU A 97 20.11 -18.76 2.89
C LEU A 97 19.77 -19.50 1.59
N THR A 98 18.49 -19.82 1.39
CA THR A 98 18.01 -20.70 0.32
C THR A 98 17.30 -19.87 -0.77
N PRO A 99 17.61 -20.06 -2.06
CA PRO A 99 16.93 -19.36 -3.13
C PRO A 99 15.45 -19.77 -3.21
N VAL A 100 14.61 -18.83 -3.64
CA VAL A 100 13.18 -19.08 -3.85
C VAL A 100 12.89 -19.43 -5.32
N SER A 101 11.85 -20.22 -5.54
CA SER A 101 11.27 -20.42 -6.87
C SER A 101 10.61 -19.12 -7.37
N SER A 102 10.75 -18.84 -8.67
CA SER A 102 10.06 -17.72 -9.34
C SER A 102 8.60 -18.02 -9.66
N GLU A 103 8.18 -19.28 -9.55
CA GLU A 103 6.80 -19.71 -9.82
C GLU A 103 5.81 -19.01 -8.90
N PHE A 104 4.59 -18.77 -9.41
CA PHE A 104 3.52 -18.14 -8.64
C PHE A 104 2.87 -19.15 -7.68
N PHE A 105 3.60 -19.55 -6.64
CA PHE A 105 3.11 -20.50 -5.63
C PHE A 105 2.43 -19.83 -4.45
N ALA A 106 2.93 -18.68 -4.02
CA ALA A 106 2.39 -17.92 -2.90
C ALA A 106 2.43 -16.41 -3.19
N GLN A 107 1.55 -15.68 -2.54
CA GLN A 107 1.47 -14.22 -2.60
C GLN A 107 1.38 -13.60 -1.20
N SER A 108 1.49 -12.27 -1.10
CA SER A 108 1.49 -11.55 0.18
C SER A 108 0.26 -11.84 1.03
N GLY A 109 -0.91 -12.10 0.43
CA GLY A 109 -2.09 -12.53 1.19
C GLY A 109 -1.86 -13.80 2.02
N ASP A 110 -1.07 -14.76 1.52
CA ASP A 110 -0.74 -15.98 2.25
C ASP A 110 0.11 -15.67 3.48
N VAL A 111 1.12 -14.82 3.30
CA VAL A 111 2.00 -14.33 4.38
C VAL A 111 1.17 -13.67 5.48
N HIS A 112 0.26 -12.78 5.11
CA HIS A 112 -0.54 -12.01 6.07
C HIS A 112 -1.62 -12.85 6.76
N ILE A 113 -2.18 -13.88 6.11
CA ILE A 113 -3.06 -14.83 6.80
C ILE A 113 -2.28 -15.67 7.82
N ILE A 114 -1.10 -16.17 7.46
CA ILE A 114 -0.26 -16.98 8.36
C ILE A 114 0.06 -16.18 9.62
N LEU A 115 0.56 -14.96 9.45
CA LEU A 115 0.89 -14.03 10.53
C LEU A 115 -0.33 -13.46 11.27
N GLY A 116 -1.54 -13.66 10.73
CA GLY A 116 -2.79 -13.19 11.35
C GLY A 116 -3.02 -11.69 11.22
N HIS A 117 -2.39 -11.03 10.24
CA HIS A 117 -2.67 -9.62 9.95
C HIS A 117 -4.02 -9.41 9.27
N ILE A 118 -4.52 -10.42 8.56
CA ILE A 118 -5.83 -10.41 7.90
C ILE A 118 -6.60 -11.70 8.20
N SER A 119 -7.92 -11.63 8.16
CA SER A 119 -8.79 -12.81 8.25
C SER A 119 -8.94 -13.53 6.89
N PRO A 120 -9.41 -14.79 6.87
CA PRO A 120 -9.76 -15.49 5.63
C PRO A 120 -10.73 -14.72 4.73
N GLU A 121 -11.66 -13.97 5.31
CA GLU A 121 -12.66 -13.16 4.59
C GLU A 121 -12.05 -11.89 3.97
N GLU A 122 -10.93 -11.41 4.50
CA GLU A 122 -10.20 -10.25 3.97
C GLU A 122 -9.27 -10.62 2.82
N TYR A 123 -8.92 -11.90 2.68
CA TYR A 123 -8.24 -12.45 1.49
C TYR A 123 -9.25 -12.62 0.34
N THR A 124 -9.57 -11.48 -0.27
CA THR A 124 -10.63 -11.29 -1.28
C THR A 124 -10.18 -11.52 -2.72
N VAL A 125 -9.03 -12.16 -2.93
CA VAL A 125 -8.44 -12.37 -4.25
C VAL A 125 -8.20 -13.86 -4.46
N ASP A 126 -8.17 -14.31 -5.71
CA ASP A 126 -7.91 -15.70 -6.03
C ASP A 126 -6.56 -16.15 -5.46
N THR A 127 -6.53 -17.31 -4.83
CA THR A 127 -5.31 -17.95 -4.35
C THR A 127 -4.54 -18.53 -5.54
N PRO A 128 -3.20 -18.60 -5.48
CA PRO A 128 -2.39 -19.07 -6.61
C PRO A 128 -2.70 -20.49 -7.09
N ASP A 129 -3.21 -21.34 -6.19
CA ASP A 129 -3.59 -22.73 -6.48
C ASP A 129 -5.11 -22.96 -6.57
N GLY A 130 -5.91 -21.90 -6.46
CA GLY A 130 -7.37 -21.97 -6.46
C GLY A 130 -7.99 -22.64 -5.23
N ARG A 131 -7.21 -22.95 -4.19
CA ARG A 131 -7.70 -23.53 -2.93
C ARG A 131 -8.17 -22.45 -1.95
N GLY A 132 -8.61 -22.85 -0.76
CA GLY A 132 -9.11 -21.94 0.25
C GLY A 132 -8.05 -21.00 0.85
N THR A 133 -8.53 -20.10 1.69
CA THR A 133 -7.77 -19.06 2.39
C THR A 133 -7.50 -19.41 3.85
N SER A 134 -7.59 -20.69 4.25
CA SER A 134 -7.22 -21.08 5.62
C SER A 134 -5.71 -20.92 5.86
N LYS A 135 -5.30 -20.77 7.12
CA LYS A 135 -3.87 -20.68 7.48
C LYS A 135 -3.06 -21.88 7.00
N VAL A 136 -3.64 -23.08 7.03
CA VAL A 136 -2.97 -24.32 6.59
C VAL A 136 -2.79 -24.34 5.08
N GLU A 137 -3.80 -23.90 4.31
CA GLU A 137 -3.71 -23.81 2.85
C GLU A 137 -2.72 -22.73 2.41
N ALA A 138 -2.72 -21.57 3.07
CA ALA A 138 -1.72 -20.53 2.87
C ALA A 138 -0.30 -21.04 3.19
N ALA A 139 -0.14 -21.80 4.28
CA ALA A 139 1.14 -22.39 4.67
C ALA A 139 1.64 -23.41 3.64
N ALA A 140 0.76 -24.25 3.10
CA ALA A 140 1.10 -25.20 2.04
C ALA A 140 1.57 -24.48 0.76
N ARG A 141 0.92 -23.37 0.39
CA ARG A 141 1.37 -22.51 -0.71
C ARG A 141 2.74 -21.89 -0.44
N LEU A 142 2.94 -21.33 0.75
CA LEU A 142 4.19 -20.68 1.12
C LEU A 142 5.37 -21.65 1.17
N ALA A 143 5.16 -22.90 1.62
CA ALA A 143 6.19 -23.95 1.62
C ALA A 143 6.75 -24.22 0.21
N ARG A 144 5.88 -24.17 -0.82
CA ARG A 144 6.28 -24.41 -2.22
C ARG A 144 7.23 -23.34 -2.77
N VAL A 145 7.28 -22.15 -2.16
CA VAL A 145 8.21 -21.08 -2.56
C VAL A 145 9.67 -21.55 -2.46
N VAL A 146 9.99 -22.43 -1.52
CA VAL A 146 11.32 -23.07 -1.39
C VAL A 146 11.32 -24.51 -1.88
N CYS A 147 10.41 -24.84 -2.81
CA CYS A 147 10.22 -26.17 -3.39
C CYS A 147 9.97 -27.29 -2.36
N ALA A 148 9.30 -26.95 -1.25
CA ALA A 148 8.93 -27.88 -0.19
C ALA A 148 7.40 -28.02 -0.06
N ASP A 149 6.98 -28.83 0.91
CA ASP A 149 5.60 -29.01 1.35
C ASP A 149 5.54 -29.06 2.89
N LEU A 150 4.36 -29.33 3.45
CA LEU A 150 4.15 -29.42 4.90
C LEU A 150 4.58 -30.77 5.52
N ASP A 151 5.02 -31.74 4.71
CA ASP A 151 5.67 -32.96 5.21
C ASP A 151 7.18 -32.71 5.44
N ILE A 152 7.76 -31.79 4.67
CA ILE A 152 9.18 -31.39 4.75
C ILE A 152 9.40 -30.24 5.74
N LEU A 153 8.50 -29.25 5.76
CA LEU A 153 8.57 -28.07 6.63
C LEU A 153 7.54 -28.13 7.75
N THR A 154 7.98 -27.84 8.97
CA THR A 154 7.05 -27.65 10.10
C THR A 154 6.29 -26.32 9.98
N MET A 155 5.14 -26.22 10.64
CA MET A 155 4.39 -24.96 10.70
C MET A 155 5.20 -23.81 11.33
N GLU A 156 6.11 -24.11 12.26
CA GLU A 156 7.01 -23.10 12.86
C GLU A 156 8.01 -22.55 11.83
N GLU A 157 8.56 -23.43 11.00
CA GLU A 157 9.42 -23.02 9.89
C GLU A 157 8.65 -22.17 8.88
N VAL A 158 7.42 -22.55 8.53
CA VAL A 158 6.56 -21.75 7.64
C VAL A 158 6.22 -20.38 8.24
N ASN A 159 5.95 -20.30 9.55
CA ASN A 159 5.76 -19.00 10.24
C ASN A 159 7.03 -18.14 10.20
N SER A 160 8.21 -18.76 10.33
CA SER A 160 9.50 -18.08 10.22
C SER A 160 9.73 -17.54 8.80
N ILE A 161 9.38 -18.33 7.78
CA ILE A 161 9.39 -17.90 6.38
C ILE A 161 8.45 -16.70 6.19
N ALA A 162 7.19 -16.79 6.65
CA ALA A 162 6.21 -15.72 6.53
C ALA A 162 6.72 -14.42 7.19
N SER A 163 7.29 -14.53 8.39
CA SER A 163 7.87 -13.40 9.12
C SER A 163 9.01 -12.75 8.33
N TYR A 164 9.92 -13.56 7.77
CA TYR A 164 11.02 -13.05 6.95
C TYR A 164 10.54 -12.33 5.69
N VAL A 165 9.57 -12.91 4.97
CA VAL A 165 8.98 -12.28 3.77
C VAL A 165 8.30 -10.97 4.14
N TYR A 166 7.58 -10.92 5.26
CA TYR A 166 6.93 -9.71 5.73
C TYR A 166 7.94 -8.59 6.08
N GLU A 167 9.02 -8.90 6.80
CA GLU A 167 10.06 -7.90 7.09
C GLU A 167 10.71 -7.37 5.80
N ALA A 168 10.97 -8.24 4.82
CA ALA A 168 11.45 -7.81 3.51
C ALA A 168 10.44 -6.90 2.78
N GLN A 169 9.14 -7.19 2.91
CA GLN A 169 8.07 -6.35 2.36
C GLN A 169 8.04 -4.96 3.01
N LEU A 170 8.22 -4.88 4.33
CA LEU A 170 8.35 -3.61 5.06
C LEU A 170 9.57 -2.82 4.58
N HIS A 171 10.70 -3.50 4.36
CA HIS A 171 11.91 -2.87 3.82
C HIS A 171 11.70 -2.27 2.43
N GLN A 172 10.92 -2.90 1.54
CA GLN A 172 10.60 -2.30 0.23
C GLN A 172 9.88 -0.93 0.37
N ILE A 173 9.00 -0.79 1.36
CA ILE A 173 8.29 0.47 1.65
C ILE A 173 9.26 1.47 2.30
N ILE A 174 10.12 1.03 3.22
CA ILE A 174 11.15 1.86 3.86
C ILE A 174 12.12 2.43 2.84
N GLU A 175 12.65 1.62 1.91
CA GLU A 175 13.50 2.10 0.83
C GLU A 175 12.79 3.13 -0.07
N ALA A 176 11.49 2.97 -0.28
CA ALA A 176 10.70 3.95 -1.01
C ALA A 176 10.55 5.27 -0.24
N LEU A 177 10.36 5.23 1.08
CA LEU A 177 10.39 6.42 1.95
C LEU A 177 11.74 7.13 1.85
N GLU A 178 12.86 6.40 1.86
CA GLU A 178 14.20 6.98 1.68
C GLU A 178 14.37 7.65 0.32
N ARG A 179 13.92 7.00 -0.76
CA ARG A 179 13.94 7.59 -2.10
C ARG A 179 13.05 8.84 -2.17
N LEU A 180 11.86 8.76 -1.58
CA LEU A 180 10.90 9.86 -1.54
C LEU A 180 11.51 11.08 -0.86
N PHE A 181 12.09 10.93 0.33
CA PHE A 181 12.58 12.06 1.11
C PHE A 181 13.84 12.71 0.55
N LYS A 182 14.62 12.01 -0.29
CA LYS A 182 15.69 12.66 -1.07
C LYS A 182 15.17 13.77 -2.01
N ASN A 183 13.87 13.78 -2.32
CA ASN A 183 13.25 14.79 -3.15
C ASN A 183 12.82 16.06 -2.36
N PHE A 184 12.93 16.07 -1.03
CA PHE A 184 12.39 17.14 -0.19
C PHE A 184 13.42 17.61 0.84
N ASN A 185 13.47 18.93 1.09
CA ASN A 185 14.29 19.53 2.16
C ASN A 185 13.53 19.63 3.49
N VAL A 186 12.53 18.77 3.69
CA VAL A 186 11.65 18.78 4.87
C VAL A 186 11.66 17.38 5.47
N ASP A 187 11.80 17.30 6.79
CA ASP A 187 11.62 16.06 7.52
C ASP A 187 10.13 15.82 7.79
N PHE A 188 9.57 14.79 7.15
CA PHE A 188 8.17 14.41 7.34
C PHE A 188 7.92 13.62 8.63
N ARG A 189 8.96 13.11 9.31
CA ARG A 189 8.79 12.19 10.46
C ARG A 189 8.11 12.83 11.67
N ASP A 190 8.24 14.15 11.81
CA ASP A 190 7.55 14.96 12.83
C ASP A 190 6.18 15.47 12.37
N LYS A 191 5.81 15.23 11.10
CA LYS A 191 4.51 15.58 10.54
C LYS A 191 3.53 14.40 10.67
N PRO A 192 2.22 14.65 10.61
CA PRO A 192 1.24 13.58 10.52
C PRO A 192 1.48 12.68 9.31
N ALA A 193 1.45 11.37 9.52
CA ALA A 193 1.30 10.39 8.46
C ALA A 193 -0.07 9.75 8.53
N TYR A 194 -0.75 9.67 7.39
CA TYR A 194 -2.05 9.04 7.25
C TYR A 194 -1.89 7.69 6.56
N THR A 195 -2.51 6.65 7.09
CA THR A 195 -2.52 5.33 6.45
C THR A 195 -3.89 4.99 5.88
N ALA A 196 -3.90 4.33 4.73
CA ALA A 196 -5.11 3.94 4.02
C ALA A 196 -4.95 2.57 3.33
N GLY A 197 -6.07 2.06 2.81
CA GLY A 197 -6.10 0.78 2.11
C GLY A 197 -6.09 -0.42 3.06
N VAL A 198 -6.22 -1.61 2.47
CA VAL A 198 -6.29 -2.89 3.21
C VAL A 198 -5.03 -3.18 4.02
N GLY A 199 -3.86 -2.74 3.55
CA GLY A 199 -2.59 -2.87 4.27
C GLY A 199 -2.24 -1.66 5.13
N GLY A 200 -3.16 -0.72 5.35
CA GLY A 200 -2.88 0.54 6.02
C GLY A 200 -2.35 0.40 7.46
N GLU A 201 -2.87 -0.55 8.22
CA GLU A 201 -2.46 -0.75 9.61
C GLU A 201 -1.15 -1.54 9.71
N PHE A 202 -1.13 -2.75 9.15
CA PHE A 202 -0.03 -3.68 9.35
C PHE A 202 1.13 -3.51 8.36
N LEU A 203 0.95 -2.95 7.16
CA LEU A 203 2.07 -2.66 6.26
C LEU A 203 2.49 -1.20 6.36
N ALA A 204 1.61 -0.27 5.97
CA ALA A 204 1.95 1.15 5.93
C ALA A 204 2.29 1.69 7.33
N GLY A 205 1.43 1.43 8.32
CA GLY A 205 1.63 1.89 9.70
C GLY A 205 2.88 1.31 10.33
N LYS A 206 3.14 0.02 10.12
CA LYS A 206 4.36 -0.64 10.61
C LYS A 206 5.62 -0.07 9.95
N ALA A 207 5.64 0.07 8.63
CA ALA A 207 6.78 0.62 7.90
C ALA A 207 7.08 2.07 8.32
N LEU A 208 6.05 2.91 8.48
CA LEU A 208 6.19 4.27 8.98
C LEU A 208 6.76 4.32 10.41
N THR A 209 6.30 3.40 11.28
CA THR A 209 6.81 3.29 12.65
C THR A 209 8.30 2.94 12.65
N LEU A 210 8.69 1.92 11.87
CA LEU A 210 10.09 1.52 11.74
C LEU A 210 10.97 2.62 11.13
N TYR A 211 10.42 3.41 10.22
CA TYR A 211 11.09 4.57 9.64
C TYR A 211 11.26 5.75 10.62
N GLY A 212 10.51 5.76 11.72
CA GLY A 212 10.61 6.76 12.79
C GLY A 212 9.54 7.85 12.76
N PHE A 213 8.41 7.65 12.07
CA PHE A 213 7.26 8.56 12.18
C PHE A 213 6.66 8.53 13.59
N ARG A 214 6.40 9.72 14.15
CA ARG A 214 5.90 9.86 15.53
C ARG A 214 4.38 10.02 15.62
N ASN A 215 3.73 10.36 14.51
CA ASN A 215 2.31 10.70 14.47
C ASN A 215 1.63 10.01 13.28
N ILE A 216 1.28 8.74 13.48
CA ILE A 216 0.65 7.90 12.45
C ILE A 216 -0.84 7.76 12.79
N LYS A 217 -1.72 8.07 11.84
CA LYS A 217 -3.17 8.02 12.03
C LYS A 217 -3.83 7.30 10.85
N PRO A 218 -4.64 6.26 11.09
CA PRO A 218 -5.41 5.69 10.00
C PRO A 218 -6.47 6.69 9.51
N ILE A 219 -6.60 6.84 8.20
CA ILE A 219 -7.55 7.78 7.59
C ILE A 219 -9.00 7.44 7.94
N SER A 220 -9.25 6.16 8.26
CA SER A 220 -10.55 5.64 8.70
C SER A 220 -11.10 6.34 9.93
N HIS A 221 -10.26 6.94 10.78
CA HIS A 221 -10.72 7.77 11.90
C HIS A 221 -11.48 9.02 11.43
N PHE A 222 -11.13 9.54 10.25
CA PHE A 222 -11.72 10.77 9.70
C PHE A 222 -12.87 10.49 8.72
N VAL A 223 -12.74 9.45 7.89
CA VAL A 223 -13.70 9.16 6.81
C VAL A 223 -14.55 7.91 7.05
N GLY A 224 -14.23 7.13 8.09
CA GLY A 224 -14.82 5.81 8.34
C GLY A 224 -14.18 4.67 7.54
N LEU A 225 -14.35 3.44 8.01
CA LEU A 225 -13.72 2.25 7.44
C LEU A 225 -14.07 1.99 5.96
N LYS A 226 -15.35 2.15 5.59
CA LYS A 226 -15.79 1.89 4.20
C LYS A 226 -15.12 2.84 3.20
N ALA A 227 -15.05 4.13 3.54
CA ALA A 227 -14.39 5.13 2.72
C ALA A 227 -12.87 4.91 2.68
N ALA A 228 -12.24 4.55 3.80
CA ALA A 228 -10.81 4.28 3.86
C ALA A 228 -10.35 3.09 2.98
N LYS A 229 -11.20 2.07 2.80
CA LYS A 229 -10.93 0.94 1.87
C LYS A 229 -11.02 1.34 0.40
N ALA A 230 -11.71 2.42 0.08
CA ALA A 230 -11.90 2.95 -1.27
C ALA A 230 -11.54 4.45 -1.32
N LEU A 231 -10.43 4.83 -0.68
CA LEU A 231 -10.08 6.23 -0.45
C LEU A 231 -10.03 7.07 -1.74
N PRO A 232 -9.43 6.60 -2.85
CA PRO A 232 -9.36 7.39 -4.07
C PRO A 232 -10.74 7.79 -4.62
N SER A 233 -11.71 6.88 -4.63
CA SER A 233 -13.05 7.17 -5.17
C SER A 233 -13.84 8.09 -4.25
N TYR A 234 -13.73 7.89 -2.93
CA TYR A 234 -14.33 8.78 -1.94
C TYR A 234 -13.77 10.20 -2.03
N ALA A 235 -12.44 10.33 -2.11
CA ALA A 235 -11.76 11.61 -2.25
C ALA A 235 -12.13 12.32 -3.55
N LEU A 236 -12.19 11.59 -4.68
CA LEU A 236 -12.58 12.15 -5.96
C LEU A 236 -14.02 12.66 -5.95
N ALA A 237 -14.94 11.97 -5.28
CA ALA A 237 -16.31 12.44 -5.12
C ALA A 237 -16.36 13.76 -4.34
N LEU A 238 -15.59 13.90 -3.26
CA LEU A 238 -15.50 15.15 -2.50
C LEU A 238 -14.87 16.29 -3.31
N MET A 239 -13.83 16.00 -4.11
CA MET A 239 -13.25 16.98 -5.04
C MET A 239 -14.27 17.47 -6.05
N ALA A 240 -15.09 16.57 -6.60
CA ALA A 240 -16.15 16.92 -7.54
C ALA A 240 -17.22 17.81 -6.88
N VAL A 241 -17.61 17.53 -5.64
CA VAL A 241 -18.52 18.40 -4.88
C VAL A 241 -17.92 19.78 -4.65
N GLU A 242 -16.64 19.87 -4.23
CA GLU A 242 -15.95 21.15 -4.03
C GLU A 242 -15.95 22.00 -5.30
N PHE A 243 -15.64 21.36 -6.44
CA PHE A 243 -15.63 22.02 -7.74
C PHE A 243 -17.01 22.54 -8.15
N LEU A 244 -18.07 21.75 -7.95
CA LEU A 244 -19.43 22.11 -8.33
C LEU A 244 -20.03 23.18 -7.41
N GLU A 245 -19.75 23.13 -6.10
CA GLU A 245 -20.27 24.10 -5.13
C GLU A 245 -19.41 25.38 -5.01
N GLY A 246 -18.18 25.37 -5.53
CA GLY A 246 -17.24 26.48 -5.40
C GLY A 246 -16.74 26.73 -3.96
N ARG A 247 -16.93 25.75 -3.07
CA ARG A 247 -16.56 25.81 -1.65
C ARG A 247 -16.28 24.41 -1.12
N GLU A 248 -15.49 24.33 -0.05
CA GLU A 248 -15.18 23.05 0.58
C GLU A 248 -16.45 22.34 1.10
N PRO A 249 -16.59 21.01 0.88
CA PRO A 249 -17.72 20.25 1.37
C PRO A 249 -17.86 20.39 2.89
N ARG A 250 -19.08 20.58 3.40
CA ARG A 250 -19.32 20.61 4.85
C ARG A 250 -19.48 19.19 5.41
N ASN A 251 -19.06 18.97 6.64
CA ASN A 251 -19.33 17.74 7.42
C ASN A 251 -18.85 16.42 6.79
N TRP A 252 -17.83 16.45 5.92
CA TRP A 252 -17.26 15.22 5.37
C TRP A 252 -16.37 14.46 6.37
N MET A 253 -15.79 15.18 7.34
CA MET A 253 -15.05 14.60 8.45
C MET A 253 -16.00 14.08 9.52
N ARG A 254 -15.73 12.88 10.03
CA ARG A 254 -16.30 12.40 11.28
C ARG A 254 -15.67 13.19 12.43
N SER A 255 -16.52 13.77 13.27
CA SER A 255 -16.14 14.45 14.53
C SER A 255 -15.57 13.47 15.54
#